data_AF-A0A5C8HNM7-F1
#
_entry.id   AF-A0A5C8HNM7-F1
#
_cell.length_a   1.000
_cell.length_b   1.000
_cell.length_c   1.000
_cell.angle_alpha   90.00
_cell.angle_beta   90.00
_cell.angle_gamma   90.00
#
_symmetry.space_group_name_H-M   'P 1'
#
loop_
_entity.id
_entity.type
_entity.pdbx_description
1 polymer ?
#
loop_
_entity_poly.entity_id
_entity_poly.type
_entity_poly.pdbx_seq_one_letter_code
_entity_poly.pdbx_strand_id
1 'polypeptide(L)'
;MVNQRTFDALRVFAEERKWQQFHSPSNLAKSISIEAAELLELFQWSDDADRGEVADELADVLHYCIALARVMDFDLDDILLSKLEKTRLKYPVEHTRGRIAPIE
;
A
#
# COMPACT_ATOMS: atom_id res chain seq x y z
N MET A 1 9.82 -6.46 6.61
CA MET A 1 9.55 -5.32 5.71
C MET A 1 10.03 -5.62 4.30
N VAL A 2 9.57 -4.84 3.30
CA VAL A 2 10.09 -4.88 1.91
C VAL A 2 11.62 -4.96 1.96
N ASN A 3 12.22 -5.94 1.29
CA ASN A 3 13.66 -6.14 1.44
C ASN A 3 14.42 -4.98 0.78
N GLN A 4 15.66 -4.74 1.24
CA GLN A 4 16.50 -3.66 0.74
C GLN A 4 16.69 -3.72 -0.79
N ARG A 5 16.80 -4.93 -1.34
CA ARG A 5 16.93 -5.16 -2.79
C ARG A 5 15.73 -4.63 -3.58
N THR A 6 14.50 -4.82 -3.08
CA THR A 6 13.28 -4.33 -3.72
C THR A 6 13.23 -2.81 -3.66
N PHE A 7 13.54 -2.21 -2.51
CA PHE A 7 13.62 -0.75 -2.40
C PHE A 7 14.63 -0.15 -3.38
N ASP A 8 15.82 -0.74 -3.48
CA ASP A 8 16.86 -0.25 -4.39
C ASP A 8 16.45 -0.42 -5.85
N ALA A 9 15.80 -1.52 -6.21
CA ALA A 9 15.29 -1.74 -7.56
C ALA A 9 14.24 -0.68 -7.95
N LEU A 10 13.27 -0.39 -7.06
CA LEU A 10 12.25 0.65 -7.29
C LEU A 10 12.88 2.04 -7.45
N ARG A 11 13.85 2.36 -6.59
CA ARG A 11 14.59 3.62 -6.66
C ARG A 11 15.32 3.77 -8.00
N VAL A 12 16.11 2.76 -8.38
CA VAL A 12 16.88 2.77 -9.63
C VAL A 12 15.95 2.89 -10.83
N PHE A 13 14.84 2.14 -10.84
CA PHE A 13 13.85 2.19 -11.90
C PHE A 13 13.30 3.61 -12.13
N ALA A 14 12.95 4.31 -11.05
CA ALA A 14 12.47 5.69 -11.10
C ALA A 14 13.57 6.70 -11.48
N GLU A 15 14.81 6.49 -11.02
CA GLU A 15 15.97 7.35 -11.33
C GLU A 15 16.37 7.28 -12.80
N GLU A 16 16.45 6.07 -13.38
CA GLU A 16 16.75 5.86 -14.80
C GLU A 16 15.81 6.63 -15.73
N ARG A 17 14.56 6.80 -15.31
CA ARG A 17 13.50 7.50 -16.04
C ARG A 17 13.36 8.96 -15.64
N LYS A 18 14.14 9.43 -14.66
CA LYS A 18 14.04 10.77 -14.04
C LYS A 18 12.63 11.09 -13.54
N TRP A 19 11.89 10.09 -13.06
CA TRP A 19 10.51 10.26 -12.61
C TRP A 19 10.38 10.91 -11.24
N GLN A 20 11.47 10.99 -10.48
CA GLN A 20 11.52 11.64 -9.17
C GLN A 20 10.97 13.09 -9.20
N GLN A 21 11.07 13.79 -10.33
CA GLN A 21 10.51 15.14 -10.50
C GLN A 21 8.96 15.18 -10.44
N PHE A 22 8.29 14.07 -10.71
CA PHE A 22 6.82 13.96 -10.71
C PHE A 22 6.27 13.37 -9.40
N HIS A 23 7.15 12.87 -8.52
CA HIS A 23 6.84 12.21 -7.25
C HIS A 23 6.53 13.22 -6.13
N SER A 24 5.64 14.18 -6.39
CA SER A 24 5.08 14.98 -5.29
C SER A 24 4.19 14.10 -4.40
N PRO A 25 4.08 14.37 -3.09
CA PRO A 25 3.21 13.58 -2.20
C PRO A 25 1.76 13.47 -2.70
N SER A 26 1.23 14.55 -3.27
CA SER A 26 -0.14 14.57 -3.80
C SER A 26 -0.29 13.79 -5.10
N ASN A 27 0.74 13.71 -5.94
CA ASN A 27 0.70 12.88 -7.14
C ASN A 27 0.76 11.40 -6.77
N LEU A 28 1.68 11.03 -5.87
CA LEU A 28 1.80 9.65 -5.41
C LEU A 28 0.53 9.15 -4.70
N ALA A 29 -0.09 9.99 -3.87
CA ALA A 29 -1.37 9.66 -3.24
C ALA A 29 -2.50 9.41 -4.26
N LYS A 30 -2.52 10.18 -5.37
CA LYS A 30 -3.46 9.94 -6.47
C LYS A 30 -3.16 8.63 -7.19
N SER A 31 -1.88 8.35 -7.48
CA SER A 31 -1.47 7.08 -8.08
C SER A 31 -1.93 5.89 -7.22
N ILE A 32 -1.70 5.91 -5.90
CA ILE A 32 -2.21 4.87 -4.99
C ILE A 32 -3.72 4.66 -5.17
N SER A 33 -4.50 5.75 -5.27
CA SER A 33 -5.96 5.64 -5.46
C SER A 33 -6.37 5.10 -6.82
N ILE A 34 -5.57 5.34 -7.86
CA ILE A 34 -5.80 4.85 -9.22
C ILE A 34 -5.53 3.35 -9.26
N GLU A 35 -4.35 2.90 -8.83
CA GLU A 35 -4.01 1.46 -8.86
C GLU A 35 -4.89 0.65 -7.89
N ALA A 36 -5.35 1.25 -6.79
CA ALA A 36 -6.32 0.60 -5.92
C ALA A 36 -7.68 0.43 -6.60
N ALA A 37 -8.05 1.32 -7.54
CA ALA A 37 -9.25 1.18 -8.34
C ALA A 37 -9.08 0.14 -9.46
N GLU A 38 -7.90 0.05 -10.08
CA GLU A 38 -7.57 -1.01 -11.05
C GLU A 38 -7.61 -2.38 -10.37
N LEU A 39 -6.99 -2.53 -9.19
CA LEU A 39 -7.11 -3.73 -8.36
C LEU A 39 -8.58 -4.07 -8.02
N LEU A 40 -9.39 -3.07 -7.71
CA LEU A 40 -10.82 -3.27 -7.42
C LEU A 40 -11.60 -3.71 -8.65
N GLU A 41 -11.25 -3.20 -9.83
CA GLU A 41 -11.92 -3.53 -11.10
C GLU A 41 -11.84 -5.03 -11.41
N LEU A 42 -10.70 -5.67 -11.07
CA LEU A 42 -10.52 -7.12 -11.23
C LEU A 42 -11.61 -7.95 -10.51
N PHE A 43 -12.18 -7.39 -9.43
CA PHE A 43 -13.24 -8.03 -8.64
C PHE A 43 -14.63 -7.44 -8.88
N GLN A 44 -14.80 -6.55 -9.87
CA GLN A 44 -16.05 -5.81 -10.07
C GLN A 44 -17.27 -6.72 -10.32
N TRP A 45 -17.06 -7.84 -11.01
CA TRP A 45 -18.13 -8.73 -11.46
C TRP A 45 -18.04 -10.15 -10.90
N SER A 46 -16.94 -10.51 -10.23
CA SER A 46 -16.69 -11.87 -9.73
C SER A 46 -15.55 -11.87 -8.70
N ASP A 47 -15.56 -12.83 -7.78
CA ASP A 47 -14.43 -13.11 -6.89
C ASP A 47 -13.32 -13.96 -7.57
N ASP A 48 -13.58 -14.46 -8.79
CA ASP A 48 -12.67 -15.34 -9.56
C ASP A 48 -11.74 -14.53 -10.48
N ALA A 49 -11.01 -13.57 -9.89
CA ALA A 49 -10.04 -12.76 -10.61
C ALA A 49 -8.75 -13.56 -10.92
N ASP A 50 -8.11 -13.26 -12.06
CA ASP A 50 -6.83 -13.89 -12.40
C ASP A 50 -5.75 -13.52 -11.37
N ARG A 51 -5.06 -14.53 -10.86
CA ARG A 51 -4.08 -14.34 -9.78
C ARG A 51 -2.84 -13.54 -10.22
N GLY A 52 -2.50 -13.58 -11.50
CA GLY A 52 -1.42 -12.79 -12.08
C GLY A 52 -1.80 -11.32 -12.11
N GLU A 53 -2.96 -11.00 -12.69
CA GLU A 53 -3.47 -9.62 -12.74
C GLU A 53 -3.61 -9.02 -11.34
N VAL A 54 -4.17 -9.77 -10.39
CA VAL A 54 -4.27 -9.32 -8.99
C VAL A 54 -2.89 -9.05 -8.37
N ALA A 55 -1.89 -9.86 -8.69
CA ALA A 55 -0.54 -9.68 -8.17
C ALA A 55 0.13 -8.43 -8.75
N ASP A 56 -0.13 -8.14 -10.03
CA ASP A 56 0.41 -6.97 -10.72
C ASP A 56 -0.20 -5.68 -10.15
N GLU A 57 -1.54 -5.58 -10.08
CA GLU A 57 -2.19 -4.38 -9.54
C GLU A 57 -1.90 -4.14 -8.05
N LEU A 58 -1.82 -5.23 -7.26
CA LEU A 58 -1.39 -5.12 -5.87
C LEU A 58 0.06 -4.65 -5.75
N ALA A 59 0.95 -5.09 -6.66
CA ALA A 59 2.33 -4.64 -6.68
C ALA A 59 2.43 -3.15 -7.01
N ASP A 60 1.57 -2.64 -7.90
CA ASP A 60 1.53 -1.21 -8.25
C ASP A 60 1.00 -0.35 -7.10
N VAL A 61 -0.05 -0.79 -6.38
CA VAL A 61 -0.48 -0.15 -5.13
C VAL A 61 0.67 -0.07 -4.12
N LEU A 62 1.38 -1.18 -3.92
CA LEU A 62 2.53 -1.26 -3.00
C LEU A 62 3.69 -0.37 -3.46
N HIS A 63 4.00 -0.33 -4.75
CA HIS A 63 5.03 0.53 -5.33
C HIS A 63 4.79 1.98 -4.93
N TYR A 64 3.61 2.52 -5.19
CA TYR A 64 3.33 3.92 -4.90
C TYR A 64 3.23 4.21 -3.40
N CYS A 65 2.78 3.25 -2.59
CA CYS A 65 2.86 3.37 -1.12
C CYS A 65 4.31 3.51 -0.64
N ILE A 66 5.22 2.67 -1.17
CA ILE A 66 6.65 2.72 -0.87
C ILE A 66 7.27 4.04 -1.33
N ALA A 67 6.96 4.47 -2.55
CA ALA A 67 7.44 5.74 -3.08
C ALA A 67 6.97 6.94 -2.25
N LEU A 68 5.71 6.94 -1.82
CA LEU A 68 5.15 7.99 -0.97
C LEU A 68 5.82 8.03 0.40
N ALA A 69 5.98 6.87 1.06
CA ALA A 69 6.67 6.79 2.33
C ALA A 69 8.09 7.35 2.23
N ARG A 70 8.82 7.03 1.15
CA ARG A 70 10.17 7.56 0.91
C ARG A 70 10.18 9.08 0.74
N VAL A 71 9.31 9.64 -0.09
CA VAL A 71 9.24 11.10 -0.30
C VAL A 71 8.84 11.84 0.98
N MET A 72 8.07 11.17 1.85
CA MET A 72 7.60 11.70 3.13
C MET A 72 8.54 11.39 4.31
N ASP A 73 9.66 10.71 4.06
CA ASP A 73 10.64 10.29 5.07
C ASP A 73 10.02 9.43 6.20
N PHE A 74 9.12 8.52 5.81
CA PHE A 74 8.54 7.54 6.73
C PHE A 74 9.28 6.21 6.66
N ASP A 75 9.61 5.66 7.84
CA ASP A 75 9.92 4.25 7.98
C ASP A 75 8.63 3.42 7.92
N LEU A 76 8.57 2.46 6.98
CA LEU A 76 7.37 1.69 6.72
C LEU A 76 7.00 0.76 7.90
N ASP A 77 7.98 0.19 8.60
CA ASP A 77 7.73 -0.73 9.72
C ASP A 77 7.19 0.10 10.88
N ASP A 78 7.79 1.25 11.17
CA ASP A 78 7.35 2.12 12.25
C ASP A 78 5.90 2.60 12.06
N ILE A 79 5.52 3.06 10.86
CA ILE A 79 4.15 3.53 10.62
C ILE A 79 3.14 2.37 10.68
N LEU A 80 3.51 1.17 10.19
CA LEU A 80 2.64 0.00 10.20
C LEU A 80 2.45 -0.54 11.62
N LEU A 81 3.54 -0.73 12.37
CA LEU A 81 3.50 -1.21 13.76
C LEU A 81 2.75 -0.22 14.66
N SER A 82 3.01 1.09 14.49
CA SER A 82 2.28 2.14 15.22
C SER A 82 0.78 2.13 14.89
N LYS A 83 0.41 1.90 13.62
CA LYS A 83 -1.00 1.81 13.22
C LYS A 83 -1.65 0.54 13.77
N LEU A 84 -0.97 -0.59 13.77
CA LEU A 84 -1.47 -1.85 14.34
C LEU A 84 -1.77 -1.71 15.83
N GLU A 85 -0.90 -1.04 16.60
CA GLU A 85 -1.16 -0.81 18.02
C GLU A 85 -2.42 0.03 18.26
N LYS A 86 -2.58 1.13 17.50
CA LYS A 86 -3.82 1.93 17.52
C LYS A 86 -5.05 1.11 17.12
N THR A 87 -4.91 0.21 16.15
CA THR A 87 -5.99 -0.68 15.71
C THR A 87 -6.34 -1.71 16.79
N ARG A 88 -5.37 -2.29 17.52
CA ARG A 88 -5.65 -3.21 18.64
C ARG A 88 -6.45 -2.54 19.75
N LEU A 89 -6.12 -1.28 20.07
CA LEU A 89 -6.87 -0.51 21.05
C LEU A 89 -8.31 -0.22 20.58
N LYS A 90 -8.50 0.04 19.28
CA LYS A 90 -9.84 0.28 18.69
C LYS A 90 -10.66 -1.01 18.52
N TYR A 91 -10.00 -2.15 18.30
CA TYR A 91 -10.61 -3.46 18.08
C TYR A 91 -10.00 -4.54 18.99
N PRO A 92 -10.32 -4.56 20.30
CA PRO A 92 -9.85 -5.59 21.23
C PRO A 92 -10.35 -6.99 20.86
N VAL A 93 -9.52 -8.02 21.09
CA VAL A 93 -9.80 -9.40 20.67
C VAL A 93 -11.09 -9.94 21.29
N GLU A 94 -11.33 -9.61 22.56
CA GLU A 94 -12.48 -10.04 23.36
C GLU A 94 -13.81 -9.62 22.72
N HIS A 95 -13.81 -8.50 21.98
CA HIS A 95 -15.01 -7.92 21.37
C HIS A 95 -15.09 -8.12 19.85
N THR A 96 -13.97 -8.41 19.19
CA THR A 96 -13.86 -8.37 17.72
C THR A 96 -13.43 -9.70 17.08
N ARG A 97 -13.26 -10.76 17.87
CA ARG A 97 -12.97 -12.09 17.30
C ARG A 97 -14.12 -12.55 16.39
N GLY A 98 -13.85 -12.66 15.09
CA GLY A 98 -14.84 -13.05 14.08
C GLY A 98 -15.87 -11.98 13.73
N ARG A 99 -15.68 -10.72 14.15
CA ARG A 99 -16.59 -9.59 13.91
C ARG A 99 -15.81 -8.29 13.69
N ILE A 100 -16.26 -7.42 12.79
CA ILE A 100 -15.53 -6.19 12.40
C ILE A 100 -16.08 -4.93 13.12
N ALA A 101 -16.91 -5.11 14.15
CA ALA A 101 -17.51 -3.99 14.87
C ALA A 101 -16.49 -3.36 15.86
N PRO A 102 -16.18 -2.06 15.76
CA PRO A 102 -15.39 -1.37 16.78
C PRO A 102 -16.20 -1.22 18.07
N ILE A 103 -15.51 -0.99 19.18
CA ILE A 103 -16.14 -0.51 20.41
C ILE A 103 -16.36 1.01 20.24
N GLU A 104 -17.57 1.50 20.54
CA GLU A 104 -17.92 2.94 20.52
C GLU A 104 -17.10 3.76 21.52
#